data_AF-A0A9D5RA28-F1
#
_entry.id   AF-A0A9D5RA28-F1
#
_cell.length_a   1.000
_cell.length_b   1.000
_cell.length_c   1.000
_cell.angle_alpha   90.00
_cell.angle_beta   90.00
_cell.angle_gamma   90.00
#
_symmetry.space_group_name_H-M   'P 1'
#
loop_
_entity.id
_entity.type
_entity.pdbx_description
1 polymer ?
#
loop_
_entity_poly.entity_id
_entity_poly.type
_entity_poly.pdbx_seq_one_letter_code
_entity_poly.pdbx_strand_id
1 'polypeptide(L)'
;MKKSINPVFKKLYQRLMVEGIIRSLLCGFIVGFTVNFMLAFSFWAFDARNFWLSIVIGVAVGVIATVVFYFLLFKPDEKLIARRVDRLGLEERVITMTEFENDESYIAQKQREDAKVKIGNVSIKSIKYKVSMITIILCCVTFLVGSSMTVVAGLSETGVIKPGSDFIDDIIPPPKAEPVELIYEVDMNIGGFIEGEPIQIIDKGQDGTTVIAVPDDGYFFIGWSDGYKNPTRTDKEVMEDKLVKAQFMLMEDMEEGGEGMGFPVDMEPPPNAKPTDKDIPNDKDSDQHHAMAGDKWEETNFIIDGKTFYLDVYDEYYKAAMEKLAANPDISPELRAVIESYMDILLS
;
A
#
# COMPACT_ATOMS: atom_id res chain seq x y z
N MET A 1 -26.06 11.53 58.73
CA MET A 1 -25.61 12.83 59.27
C MET A 1 -24.17 13.09 58.83
N LYS A 2 -23.95 14.03 57.89
CA LYS A 2 -22.60 14.44 57.45
C LYS A 2 -21.90 15.16 58.61
N LYS A 3 -21.03 14.45 59.34
CA LYS A 3 -20.18 14.97 60.42
C LYS A 3 -19.41 16.19 59.92
N SER A 4 -19.54 17.31 60.63
CA SER A 4 -18.78 18.54 60.37
C SER A 4 -17.29 18.27 60.62
N ILE A 5 -16.60 17.92 59.54
CA ILE A 5 -15.15 17.98 59.47
C ILE A 5 -14.76 19.45 59.59
N ASN A 6 -13.90 19.78 60.56
CA ASN A 6 -13.42 21.14 60.76
C ASN A 6 -12.86 21.67 59.40
N PRO A 7 -13.26 22.87 58.93
CA PRO A 7 -12.81 23.42 57.66
C PRO A 7 -11.28 23.47 57.53
N VAL A 8 -10.57 23.61 58.65
CA VAL A 8 -9.10 23.54 58.73
C VAL A 8 -8.56 22.16 58.35
N PHE A 9 -9.15 21.09 58.88
CA PHE A 9 -8.77 19.71 58.56
C PHE A 9 -9.01 19.37 57.10
N LYS A 10 -10.19 19.77 56.57
CA LYS A 10 -10.50 19.59 55.14
C LYS A 10 -9.48 20.28 54.25
N LYS A 11 -9.05 21.50 54.61
CA LYS A 11 -8.05 22.27 53.86
C LYS A 11 -6.65 21.63 53.91
N LEU A 12 -6.28 21.01 55.04
CA LEU A 12 -5.04 20.25 55.20
C LEU A 12 -5.04 18.98 54.32
N TYR A 13 -6.14 18.22 54.37
CA TYR A 13 -6.34 17.04 53.55
C TYR A 13 -6.26 17.38 52.05
N GLN A 14 -6.96 18.44 51.63
CA GLN A 14 -6.93 18.94 50.25
C GLN A 14 -5.52 19.27 49.77
N ARG A 15 -4.69 19.92 50.60
CA ARG A 15 -3.30 20.24 50.22
C ARG A 15 -2.45 18.99 49.96
N LEU A 16 -2.65 17.94 50.76
CA LEU A 16 -1.94 16.68 50.60
C LEU A 16 -2.45 15.90 49.37
N MET A 17 -3.76 15.96 49.08
CA MET A 17 -4.28 15.44 47.82
C MET A 17 -3.69 16.17 46.61
N VAL A 18 -3.60 17.50 46.66
CA VAL A 18 -3.00 18.32 45.60
C VAL A 18 -1.53 17.96 45.38
N GLU A 19 -0.77 17.64 46.43
CA GLU A 19 0.61 17.14 46.29
C GLU A 19 0.65 15.83 45.47
N GLY A 20 -0.25 14.88 45.75
CA GLY A 20 -0.35 13.62 45.00
C GLY A 20 -0.77 13.85 43.55
N ILE A 21 -1.73 14.74 43.31
CA ILE A 21 -2.20 15.13 41.97
C ILE A 21 -1.03 15.74 41.18
N ILE A 22 -0.29 16.69 41.75
CA ILE A 22 0.85 17.33 41.07
C ILE A 22 1.90 16.29 40.66
N ARG A 23 2.22 15.32 41.54
CA ARG A 23 3.18 14.25 41.22
C ARG A 23 2.67 13.34 40.10
N SER A 24 1.40 12.93 40.16
CA SER A 24 0.79 12.10 39.12
C SER A 24 0.70 12.80 37.77
N LEU A 25 0.48 14.11 37.78
CA LEU A 25 0.40 14.94 36.58
C LEU A 25 1.79 15.08 35.93
N LEU A 26 2.84 15.33 36.71
CA LEU A 26 4.21 15.33 36.22
C LEU A 26 4.62 13.98 35.61
N CYS A 27 4.31 12.87 36.28
CA CYS A 27 4.58 11.52 35.74
C CYS A 27 3.79 11.25 34.46
N GLY A 28 2.52 11.65 34.40
CA GLY A 28 1.72 11.48 33.19
C GLY A 28 2.21 12.32 32.01
N PHE A 29 2.68 13.55 32.25
CA PHE A 29 3.32 14.35 31.21
C PHE A 29 4.61 13.71 30.70
N ILE A 30 5.45 13.18 31.59
CA ILE A 30 6.68 12.48 31.18
C ILE A 30 6.32 11.31 30.25
N VAL A 31 5.36 10.46 30.65
CA VAL A 31 4.92 9.32 29.83
C VAL A 31 4.28 9.77 28.52
N GLY A 32 3.45 10.82 28.54
CA GLY A 32 2.80 11.35 27.34
C GLY A 32 3.82 11.90 26.32
N PHE A 33 4.81 12.67 26.77
CA PHE A 33 5.83 13.23 25.90
C PHE A 33 6.79 12.16 25.37
N THR A 34 7.14 11.14 26.16
CA THR A 34 7.97 10.04 25.66
C THR A 34 7.24 9.21 24.62
N VAL A 35 5.96 8.90 24.83
CA VAL A 35 5.14 8.19 23.82
C VAL A 35 4.98 9.03 22.55
N ASN A 36 4.71 10.33 22.68
CA ASN A 36 4.67 11.23 21.54
C ASN A 36 5.99 11.24 20.76
N PHE A 37 7.13 11.30 21.45
CA PHE A 37 8.44 11.25 20.80
C PHE A 37 8.63 9.97 20.00
N MET A 38 8.35 8.80 20.60
CA MET A 38 8.54 7.51 19.94
C MET A 38 7.65 7.35 18.70
N LEU A 39 6.39 7.79 18.79
CA LEU A 39 5.47 7.76 17.66
C LEU A 39 5.84 8.76 16.57
N ALA A 40 6.16 10.00 16.93
CA ALA A 40 6.60 11.02 15.96
C ALA A 40 7.89 10.59 15.25
N PHE A 41 8.83 9.98 15.98
CA PHE A 41 10.04 9.42 15.40
C PHE A 41 9.74 8.28 14.42
N SER A 42 8.83 7.38 14.79
CA SER A 42 8.42 6.28 13.91
C SER A 42 7.75 6.81 12.63
N PHE A 43 6.85 7.79 12.75
CA PHE A 43 6.20 8.39 11.59
C PHE A 43 7.19 9.10 10.65
N TRP A 44 8.16 9.80 11.21
CA TRP A 44 9.24 10.38 10.43
C TRP A 44 10.13 9.32 9.75
N ALA A 45 10.44 8.22 10.44
CA ALA A 45 11.30 7.15 9.93
C ALA A 45 10.68 6.36 8.77
N PHE A 46 9.35 6.21 8.75
CA PHE A 46 8.61 5.42 7.74
C PHE A 46 7.79 6.27 6.76
N ASP A 47 8.03 7.58 6.70
CA ASP A 47 7.31 8.53 5.83
C ASP A 47 5.77 8.44 5.95
N ALA A 48 5.27 8.37 7.18
CA ALA A 48 3.84 8.26 7.45
C ALA A 48 3.17 9.64 7.49
N ARG A 49 2.17 9.86 6.62
CA ARG A 49 1.43 11.14 6.51
C ARG A 49 0.67 11.58 7.77
N ASN A 50 0.31 10.66 8.67
CA ASN A 50 -0.59 10.97 9.80
C ASN A 50 0.16 11.37 11.08
N PHE A 51 1.15 12.27 10.99
CA PHE A 51 2.00 12.61 12.14
C PHE A 51 1.20 13.19 13.33
N TRP A 52 0.12 13.93 13.06
CA TRP A 52 -0.72 14.56 14.08
C TRP A 52 -1.34 13.56 15.07
N LEU A 53 -1.47 12.29 14.67
CA LEU A 53 -1.93 11.21 15.55
C LEU A 53 -0.97 10.99 16.74
N SER A 54 0.33 11.28 16.60
CA SER A 54 1.29 11.12 17.71
C SER A 54 0.92 12.02 18.89
N ILE A 55 0.47 13.23 18.59
CA ILE A 55 0.07 14.23 19.60
C ILE A 55 -1.18 13.74 20.33
N VAL A 56 -2.19 13.29 19.57
CA VAL A 56 -3.47 12.82 20.14
C VAL A 56 -3.23 11.60 21.04
N ILE A 57 -2.45 10.63 20.56
CA ILE A 57 -2.14 9.41 21.31
C ILE A 57 -1.28 9.76 22.53
N GLY A 58 -0.27 10.61 22.39
CA GLY A 58 0.58 11.05 23.50
C GLY A 58 -0.21 11.73 24.61
N VAL A 59 -1.16 12.61 24.26
CA VAL A 59 -2.06 13.25 25.25
C VAL A 59 -2.98 12.22 25.90
N ALA A 60 -3.60 11.33 25.13
CA ALA A 60 -4.50 10.30 25.66
C ALA A 60 -3.76 9.38 26.65
N VAL A 61 -2.59 8.88 26.26
CA VAL A 61 -1.76 8.02 27.12
C VAL A 61 -1.27 8.79 28.35
N GLY A 62 -0.91 10.06 28.21
CA GLY A 62 -0.52 10.91 29.33
C GLY A 62 -1.65 11.10 30.36
N VAL A 63 -2.88 11.33 29.91
CA VAL A 63 -4.06 11.45 30.78
C VAL A 63 -4.33 10.13 31.51
N ILE A 64 -4.31 9.01 30.79
CA ILE A 64 -4.50 7.67 31.39
C ILE A 64 -3.40 7.41 32.42
N ALA A 65 -2.15 7.70 32.08
CA ALA A 65 -1.02 7.55 32.98
C ALA A 65 -1.19 8.41 34.24
N THR A 66 -1.60 9.68 34.13
CA THR A 66 -1.88 10.53 35.31
C THR A 66 -2.91 9.89 36.24
N VAL A 67 -4.02 9.37 35.70
CA VAL A 67 -5.05 8.70 36.51
C VAL A 67 -4.48 7.46 37.19
N VAL A 68 -3.77 6.61 36.45
CA VAL A 68 -3.14 5.39 36.97
C VAL A 68 -2.12 5.70 38.06
N PHE A 69 -1.20 6.64 37.82
CA PHE A 69 -0.20 7.09 38.81
C PHE A 69 -0.86 7.66 40.06
N TYR A 70 -1.94 8.43 39.90
CA TYR A 70 -2.68 8.94 41.04
C TYR A 70 -3.25 7.79 41.87
N PHE A 71 -4.03 6.89 41.28
CA PHE A 71 -4.71 5.86 42.06
C PHE A 71 -3.79 4.76 42.61
N LEU A 72 -2.71 4.41 41.90
CA LEU A 72 -1.82 3.31 42.28
C LEU A 72 -0.63 3.74 43.14
N LEU A 73 -0.09 4.93 42.93
CA LEU A 73 1.21 5.32 43.52
C LEU A 73 1.16 6.56 44.40
N PHE A 74 0.30 7.52 44.08
CA PHE A 74 0.29 8.82 44.77
C PHE A 74 -1.00 9.11 45.54
N LYS A 75 -1.97 8.19 45.55
CA LYS A 75 -3.18 8.29 46.35
C LYS A 75 -2.76 8.29 47.81
N PRO A 76 -3.01 9.39 48.55
CA PRO A 76 -2.50 9.50 49.90
C PRO A 76 -3.32 8.60 50.84
N ASP A 77 -2.63 7.76 51.60
CA ASP A 77 -3.24 6.94 52.66
C ASP A 77 -3.69 7.81 53.83
N GLU A 78 -4.89 7.56 54.37
CA GLU A 78 -5.53 8.35 55.42
C GLU A 78 -4.70 8.35 56.71
N LYS A 79 -4.12 7.21 57.07
CA LYS A 79 -3.24 7.09 58.25
C LYS A 79 -1.94 7.89 58.06
N LEU A 80 -1.40 7.91 56.85
CA LEU A 80 -0.19 8.65 56.52
C LEU A 80 -0.44 10.16 56.52
N ILE A 81 -1.63 10.59 56.06
CA ILE A 81 -2.10 11.98 56.17
C ILE A 81 -2.23 12.38 57.63
N ALA A 82 -2.92 11.59 58.45
CA ALA A 82 -3.10 11.85 59.87
C ALA A 82 -1.74 12.02 60.57
N ARG A 83 -0.80 11.10 60.33
CA ARG A 83 0.57 11.16 60.86
C ARG A 83 1.34 12.40 60.42
N ARG A 84 1.20 12.81 59.16
CA ARG A 84 1.89 14.01 58.62
C ARG A 84 1.31 15.30 59.20
N VAL A 85 0.00 15.32 59.47
CA VAL A 85 -0.67 16.44 60.15
C VAL A 85 -0.29 16.49 61.62
N ASP A 86 -0.18 15.34 62.31
CA ASP A 86 0.19 15.28 63.72
C ASP A 86 1.59 15.82 64.02
N ARG A 87 2.52 15.70 63.06
CA ARG A 87 3.86 16.33 63.13
C ARG A 87 3.83 17.86 63.25
N LEU A 88 2.67 18.50 63.10
CA LEU A 88 2.48 19.94 63.35
C LEU A 88 2.26 20.28 64.83
N GLY A 89 2.53 19.35 65.75
CA GLY A 89 2.39 19.56 67.19
C GLY A 89 1.02 19.19 67.74
N LEU A 90 0.34 18.23 67.11
CA LEU A 90 -0.99 17.76 67.54
C LEU A 90 -0.94 16.48 68.38
N GLU A 91 0.25 16.01 68.79
CA GLU A 91 0.41 14.94 69.80
C GLU A 91 -0.43 13.67 69.51
N GLU A 92 -0.40 13.20 68.25
CA GLU A 92 -1.12 11.98 67.79
C GLU A 92 -2.66 12.05 67.83
N ARG A 93 -3.21 13.24 68.08
CA ARG A 93 -4.66 13.45 68.19
C ARG A 93 -5.39 13.23 66.87
N VAL A 94 -4.75 13.51 65.74
CA VAL A 94 -5.35 13.30 64.41
C VAL A 94 -5.33 11.82 64.05
N ILE A 95 -4.25 11.10 64.34
CA ILE A 95 -4.16 9.64 64.20
C ILE A 95 -5.27 8.99 65.03
N THR A 96 -5.36 9.34 66.31
CA THR A 96 -6.35 8.79 67.25
C THR A 96 -7.78 9.09 66.78
N MET A 97 -8.03 10.32 66.32
CA MET A 97 -9.32 10.73 65.77
C MET A 97 -9.72 9.92 64.51
N THR A 98 -8.74 9.55 63.69
CA THR A 98 -8.95 8.77 62.45
C THR A 98 -9.15 7.29 62.76
N GLU A 99 -8.38 6.74 63.69
CA GLU A 99 -8.49 5.34 64.11
C GLU A 99 -9.84 5.02 64.77
N PHE A 100 -10.31 5.93 65.62
CA PHE A 100 -11.61 5.80 66.28
C PHE A 100 -12.75 6.47 65.51
N GLU A 101 -12.63 6.79 64.22
CA GLU A 101 -13.66 7.57 63.50
C GLU A 101 -15.07 6.95 63.58
N ASN A 102 -15.13 5.61 63.57
CA ASN A 102 -16.34 4.79 63.62
C ASN A 102 -16.76 4.35 65.04
N ASP A 103 -15.97 4.67 66.08
CA ASP A 103 -16.32 4.33 67.46
C ASP A 103 -17.29 5.36 68.05
N GLU A 104 -18.45 4.91 68.51
CA GLU A 104 -19.47 5.76 69.13
C GLU A 104 -19.33 5.87 70.65
N SER A 105 -18.32 5.23 71.25
CA SER A 105 -18.04 5.34 72.69
C SER A 105 -17.85 6.80 73.14
N TYR A 106 -18.32 7.12 74.35
CA TYR A 106 -18.25 8.47 74.91
C TYR A 106 -16.81 9.01 74.93
N ILE A 107 -15.84 8.16 75.27
CA ILE A 107 -14.41 8.51 75.32
C ILE A 107 -13.89 8.85 73.92
N ALA A 108 -14.20 8.03 72.91
CA ALA A 108 -13.81 8.31 71.52
C ALA A 108 -14.43 9.62 71.01
N GLN A 109 -15.70 9.88 71.31
CA GLN A 109 -16.35 11.15 70.96
C GLN A 109 -15.62 12.35 71.58
N LYS A 110 -15.32 12.31 72.88
CA LYS A 110 -14.60 13.37 73.60
C LYS A 110 -13.21 13.62 73.02
N GLN A 111 -12.47 12.54 72.69
CA GLN A 111 -11.14 12.64 72.07
C GLN A 111 -11.20 13.30 70.68
N ARG A 112 -12.21 12.98 69.87
CA ARG A 112 -12.41 13.64 68.56
C ARG A 112 -12.73 15.12 68.71
N GLU A 113 -13.52 15.52 69.71
CA GLU A 113 -13.80 16.93 69.97
C GLU A 113 -12.55 17.70 70.39
N ASP A 114 -11.75 17.14 71.32
CA ASP A 114 -10.48 17.72 71.77
C ASP A 114 -9.45 17.83 70.63
N ALA A 115 -9.40 16.83 69.75
CA ALA A 115 -8.59 16.88 68.52
C ALA A 115 -9.04 18.02 67.60
N LYS A 116 -10.35 18.18 67.36
CA LYS A 116 -10.89 19.25 66.50
C LYS A 116 -10.56 20.65 66.99
N VAL A 117 -10.58 20.88 68.30
CA VAL A 117 -10.23 22.17 68.91
C VAL A 117 -8.76 22.48 68.70
N LYS A 118 -7.86 21.53 69.00
CA LYS A 118 -6.42 21.74 68.79
C LYS A 118 -6.06 21.92 67.31
N ILE A 119 -6.68 21.18 66.39
CA ILE A 119 -6.48 21.35 64.94
C ILE A 119 -6.85 22.77 64.48
N GLY A 120 -7.93 23.35 65.01
CA GLY A 120 -8.36 24.71 64.68
C GLY A 120 -7.33 25.80 65.00
N ASN A 121 -6.43 25.54 65.95
CA ASN A 121 -5.41 26.48 66.40
C ASN A 121 -4.08 26.35 65.62
N VAL A 122 -3.94 25.39 64.70
CA VAL A 122 -2.69 25.18 63.95
C VAL A 122 -2.62 26.04 62.70
N SER A 123 -1.48 26.70 62.49
CA SER A 123 -1.24 27.49 61.28
C SER A 123 -0.93 26.59 60.07
N ILE A 124 -1.83 26.58 59.09
CA ILE A 124 -1.77 25.72 57.88
C ILE A 124 -0.64 26.14 56.91
N LYS A 125 -0.08 27.34 57.05
CA LYS A 125 0.91 27.92 56.12
C LYS A 125 2.27 27.20 56.11
N SER A 126 2.54 26.32 57.06
CA SER A 126 3.83 25.62 57.25
C SER A 126 4.05 24.39 56.35
N ILE A 127 3.02 23.86 55.70
CA ILE A 127 3.16 22.69 54.82
C ILE A 127 3.55 23.14 53.40
N LYS A 128 4.83 23.01 53.07
CA LYS A 128 5.35 23.18 51.70
C LYS A 128 5.09 21.91 50.88
N TYR A 129 4.75 22.09 49.60
CA TYR A 129 4.66 20.99 48.64
C TYR A 129 6.03 20.33 48.50
N LYS A 130 6.09 19.00 48.57
CA LYS A 130 7.31 18.24 48.29
C LYS A 130 7.19 17.61 46.91
N VAL A 131 7.77 18.24 45.90
CA VAL A 131 7.91 17.68 44.56
C VAL A 131 9.40 17.48 44.29
N SER A 132 9.77 16.36 43.67
CA SER A 132 11.17 16.09 43.35
C SER A 132 11.64 17.04 42.25
N MET A 133 12.74 17.76 42.48
CA MET A 133 13.35 18.61 41.44
C MET A 133 13.73 17.80 40.20
N ILE A 134 14.18 16.56 40.39
CA ILE A 134 14.53 15.65 39.29
C ILE A 134 13.32 15.40 38.38
N THR A 135 12.13 15.18 38.96
CA THR A 135 10.91 14.94 38.16
C THR A 135 10.49 16.16 37.34
N ILE A 136 10.71 17.37 37.87
CA ILE A 136 10.40 18.62 37.15
C ILE A 136 11.37 18.78 35.98
N ILE A 137 12.67 18.62 36.23
CA ILE A 137 13.71 18.72 35.19
C ILE A 137 13.45 17.68 34.09
N LEU A 138 13.15 16.43 34.46
CA LEU A 138 12.86 15.37 33.50
C LEU A 138 11.60 15.68 32.66
N CYS A 139 10.56 16.25 33.27
CA CYS A 139 9.38 16.71 32.55
C CYS A 139 9.71 17.81 31.53
N CYS A 140 10.57 18.76 31.90
CA CYS A 140 11.01 19.82 30.99
C CYS A 140 11.85 19.27 29.83
N VAL A 141 12.79 18.35 30.10
CA VAL A 141 13.62 17.72 29.07
C VAL A 141 12.77 16.92 28.09
N THR A 142 11.86 16.08 28.60
CA THR A 142 10.98 15.27 27.75
C THR A 142 10.01 16.12 26.94
N PHE A 143 9.50 17.23 27.49
CA PHE A 143 8.70 18.20 26.73
C PHE A 143 9.50 18.81 25.57
N LEU A 144 10.73 19.26 25.82
CA LEU A 144 11.57 19.86 24.78
C LEU A 144 11.89 18.87 23.66
N VAL A 145 12.31 17.66 24.02
CA VAL A 145 12.67 16.62 23.04
C VAL A 145 11.44 16.15 22.26
N GLY A 146 10.32 15.92 22.95
CA GLY A 146 9.07 15.47 22.33
C GLY A 146 8.45 16.51 21.40
N SER A 147 8.42 17.79 21.80
CA SER A 147 7.94 18.88 20.95
C SER A 147 8.85 19.09 19.74
N SER A 148 10.18 19.06 19.93
CA SER A 148 11.15 19.20 18.83
C SER A 148 10.98 18.11 17.78
N MET A 149 10.84 16.83 18.19
CA MET A 149 10.67 15.73 17.24
C MET A 149 9.36 15.84 16.45
N THR A 150 8.30 16.36 17.07
CA THR A 150 7.01 16.59 16.40
C THR A 150 7.14 17.66 15.31
N VAL A 151 7.93 18.72 15.57
CA VAL A 151 8.24 19.74 14.56
C VAL A 151 9.04 19.13 13.41
N VAL A 152 10.02 18.27 13.70
CA VAL A 152 10.79 17.57 12.66
C VAL A 152 9.88 16.72 11.78
N ALA A 153 8.99 15.92 12.38
CA ALA A 153 8.04 15.10 11.63
C ALA A 153 7.09 15.95 10.77
N GLY A 154 6.56 17.07 11.30
CA GLY A 154 5.69 17.96 10.54
C GLY A 154 6.40 18.73 9.41
N LEU A 155 7.66 19.13 9.62
CA LEU A 155 8.47 19.77 8.57
C LEU A 155 8.89 18.78 7.49
N SER A 156 9.02 17.50 7.85
CA SER A 156 9.28 16.43 6.90
C SER A 156 8.10 16.21 5.95
N GLU A 157 6.86 16.18 6.48
CA GLU A 157 5.67 16.01 5.64
C GLU A 157 5.46 17.18 4.67
N THR A 158 5.83 18.39 5.07
CA THR A 158 5.78 19.57 4.19
C THR A 158 6.91 19.63 3.16
N GLY A 159 7.81 18.63 3.15
CA GLY A 159 8.92 18.52 2.21
C GLY A 159 10.07 19.51 2.47
N VAL A 160 10.08 20.20 3.61
CA VAL A 160 11.16 21.12 3.99
C VAL A 160 12.38 20.33 4.50
N ILE A 161 12.14 19.24 5.23
CA ILE A 161 13.16 18.32 5.74
C ILE A 161 12.98 16.97 5.04
N LYS A 162 14.09 16.27 4.77
CA LYS A 162 14.02 14.91 4.22
C LYS A 162 13.34 13.95 5.22
N PRO A 163 12.48 13.04 4.74
CA PRO A 163 11.96 11.96 5.57
C PRO A 163 13.09 11.05 6.05
N GLY A 164 12.83 10.33 7.14
CA GLY A 164 13.79 9.41 7.73
C GLY A 164 14.15 8.24 6.79
N SER A 165 13.24 7.89 5.88
CA SER A 165 13.47 6.87 4.84
C SER A 165 14.62 7.23 3.91
N ASP A 166 14.74 8.49 3.49
CA ASP A 166 15.81 8.92 2.59
C ASP A 166 17.20 8.72 3.21
N PHE A 167 17.32 8.87 4.53
CA PHE A 167 18.57 8.59 5.25
C PHE A 167 18.88 7.09 5.27
N ILE A 168 17.85 6.24 5.29
CA ILE A 168 18.01 4.78 5.22
C ILE A 168 18.44 4.40 3.80
N ASP A 169 17.85 4.99 2.76
CA ASP A 169 18.20 4.74 1.37
C ASP A 169 19.65 5.15 1.06
N ASP A 170 20.15 6.23 1.69
CA ASP A 170 21.56 6.63 1.57
C ASP A 170 22.53 5.61 2.23
N ILE A 171 22.09 4.90 3.27
CA ILE A 171 22.93 3.92 4.03
C ILE A 171 22.80 2.51 3.42
N ILE A 172 21.60 2.15 3.00
CA ILE A 172 21.21 0.88 2.41
C ILE A 172 20.47 1.24 1.13
N PRO A 173 21.18 1.45 0.01
CA PRO A 173 20.52 1.69 -1.25
C PRO A 173 19.57 0.52 -1.53
N PRO A 174 18.36 0.78 -2.04
CA PRO A 174 17.48 -0.29 -2.48
C PRO A 174 18.27 -1.21 -3.42
N PRO A 175 18.02 -2.52 -3.40
CA PRO A 175 18.69 -3.44 -4.31
C PRO A 175 18.50 -2.89 -5.72
N LYS A 176 19.61 -2.46 -6.33
CA LYS A 176 19.62 -1.94 -7.69
C LYS A 176 18.99 -3.02 -8.55
N ALA A 177 17.89 -2.70 -9.24
CA ALA A 177 17.24 -3.65 -10.13
C ALA A 177 18.31 -4.23 -11.06
N GLU A 178 18.53 -5.54 -10.98
CA GLU A 178 19.45 -6.21 -11.91
C GLU A 178 18.76 -6.18 -13.27
N PRO A 179 19.33 -5.47 -14.26
CA PRO A 179 18.75 -5.45 -15.59
C PRO A 179 18.84 -6.85 -16.19
N VAL A 180 17.82 -7.26 -16.94
CA VAL A 180 17.80 -8.48 -17.73
C VAL A 180 17.85 -8.14 -19.21
N GLU A 181 18.52 -8.97 -19.98
CA GLU A 181 18.70 -8.79 -21.42
C GLU A 181 17.75 -9.69 -22.22
N LEU A 182 16.91 -9.08 -23.05
CA LEU A 182 16.08 -9.76 -24.04
C LEU A 182 16.70 -9.60 -25.43
N ILE A 183 16.99 -10.72 -26.08
CA ILE A 183 17.60 -10.77 -27.40
C ILE A 183 16.68 -11.53 -28.36
N TYR A 184 16.30 -10.86 -29.45
CA TYR A 184 15.55 -11.39 -30.58
C TYR A 184 16.46 -11.44 -31.80
N GLU A 185 16.77 -12.65 -32.27
CA GLU A 185 17.64 -12.89 -33.42
C GLU A 185 16.88 -13.61 -34.53
N VAL A 186 17.39 -13.53 -35.76
CA VAL A 186 16.95 -14.43 -36.83
C VAL A 186 17.81 -15.68 -36.81
N ASP A 187 17.19 -16.85 -36.83
CA ASP A 187 17.92 -18.12 -36.81
C ASP A 187 18.80 -18.24 -38.06
N MET A 188 20.09 -18.52 -37.83
CA MET A 188 21.15 -18.50 -38.85
C MET A 188 21.27 -17.20 -39.68
N ASN A 189 20.54 -16.13 -39.32
CA ASN A 189 20.45 -14.86 -40.03
C ASN A 189 20.03 -15.00 -41.51
N ILE A 190 19.07 -15.89 -41.78
CA ILE A 190 18.53 -16.19 -43.11
C ILE A 190 17.00 -16.08 -43.09
N GLY A 191 16.42 -15.58 -44.18
CA GLY A 191 14.99 -15.71 -44.48
C GLY A 191 14.06 -14.66 -43.89
N GLY A 192 14.61 -13.63 -43.27
CA GLY A 192 13.84 -12.51 -42.73
C GLY A 192 14.67 -11.60 -41.84
N PHE A 193 13.98 -10.65 -41.21
CA PHE A 193 14.54 -9.71 -40.24
C PHE A 193 13.56 -9.48 -39.07
N ILE A 194 14.07 -8.91 -37.98
CA ILE A 194 13.24 -8.48 -36.85
C ILE A 194 12.96 -6.98 -36.99
N GLU A 195 11.68 -6.61 -37.03
CA GLU A 195 11.21 -5.24 -36.91
C GLU A 195 10.93 -4.90 -35.43
N GLY A 196 11.48 -3.79 -34.95
CA GLY A 196 11.43 -3.38 -33.53
C GLY A 196 12.82 -3.27 -32.90
N GLU A 197 12.90 -3.35 -31.58
CA GLU A 197 14.16 -3.33 -30.82
C GLU A 197 14.61 -4.77 -30.50
N PRO A 198 15.62 -5.31 -31.21
CA PRO A 198 16.01 -6.72 -31.07
C PRO A 198 16.84 -7.00 -29.81
N ILE A 199 17.44 -5.98 -29.18
CA ILE A 199 18.18 -6.12 -27.92
C ILE A 199 17.58 -5.12 -26.95
N GLN A 200 16.94 -5.60 -25.89
CA GLN A 200 16.27 -4.77 -24.90
C GLN A 200 16.88 -5.04 -23.52
N ILE A 201 17.22 -3.96 -22.83
CA ILE A 201 17.70 -4.00 -21.44
C ILE A 201 16.58 -3.47 -20.57
N ILE A 202 15.92 -4.36 -19.83
CA ILE A 202 14.76 -4.02 -18.99
C ILE A 202 15.03 -4.38 -17.53
N ASP A 203 14.39 -3.68 -16.61
CA ASP A 203 14.46 -4.04 -15.19
C ASP A 203 13.74 -5.38 -14.96
N LYS A 204 14.29 -6.24 -14.11
CA LYS A 204 13.69 -7.53 -13.76
C LYS A 204 12.21 -7.40 -13.37
N GLY A 205 11.35 -8.15 -14.05
CA GLY A 205 9.90 -8.16 -13.88
C GLY A 205 9.14 -7.12 -14.70
N GLN A 206 9.82 -6.32 -15.53
CA GLN A 206 9.17 -5.45 -16.51
C GLN A 206 8.82 -6.20 -17.80
N ASP A 207 8.01 -5.53 -18.63
CA ASP A 207 7.66 -5.99 -19.97
C ASP A 207 8.67 -5.44 -20.99
N GLY A 208 9.00 -6.25 -21.99
CA GLY A 208 9.75 -5.84 -23.16
C GLY A 208 8.91 -5.01 -24.14
N THR A 209 9.58 -4.39 -25.10
CA THR A 209 8.93 -3.74 -26.23
C THR A 209 8.54 -4.78 -27.29
N THR A 210 7.48 -4.50 -28.05
CA THR A 210 6.97 -5.40 -29.08
C THR A 210 7.95 -5.51 -30.25
N VAL A 211 8.18 -6.73 -30.71
CA VAL A 211 8.94 -7.04 -31.92
C VAL A 211 8.11 -7.85 -32.90
N ILE A 212 8.43 -7.77 -34.18
CA ILE A 212 7.76 -8.50 -35.26
C ILE A 212 8.80 -9.22 -36.11
N ALA A 213 8.64 -10.52 -36.30
CA ALA A 213 9.44 -11.29 -37.25
C ALA A 213 8.88 -11.13 -38.67
N VAL A 214 9.61 -10.47 -39.55
CA VAL A 214 9.19 -10.18 -40.93
C VAL A 214 9.98 -11.07 -41.90
N PRO A 215 9.32 -11.95 -42.67
CA PRO A 215 10.00 -12.81 -43.63
C PRO A 215 10.50 -12.01 -44.84
N ASP A 216 11.62 -12.44 -45.41
CA ASP A 216 12.11 -11.95 -46.71
C ASP A 216 11.30 -12.58 -47.87
N ASP A 217 11.41 -12.00 -49.07
CA ASP A 217 10.75 -12.53 -50.27
C ASP A 217 11.10 -14.01 -50.49
N GLY A 218 10.06 -14.84 -50.67
CA GLY A 218 10.23 -16.28 -50.86
C GLY A 218 10.47 -17.05 -49.56
N TYR A 219 10.33 -16.44 -48.38
CA TYR A 219 10.39 -17.12 -47.10
C TYR A 219 9.07 -17.01 -46.33
N PHE A 220 8.87 -17.89 -45.36
CA PHE A 220 7.74 -17.83 -44.42
C PHE A 220 8.22 -18.01 -42.98
N PHE A 221 7.63 -17.25 -42.07
CA PHE A 221 7.87 -17.38 -40.64
C PHE A 221 7.20 -18.65 -40.10
N ILE A 222 7.98 -19.53 -39.48
CA ILE A 222 7.48 -20.81 -38.93
C ILE A 222 7.28 -20.77 -37.42
N GLY A 223 7.91 -19.83 -36.72
CA GLY A 223 7.81 -19.69 -35.28
C GLY A 223 9.10 -19.16 -34.64
N TRP A 224 9.02 -18.87 -33.35
CA TRP A 224 10.15 -18.57 -32.50
C TRP A 224 10.76 -19.86 -31.93
N SER A 225 12.03 -19.83 -31.56
CA SER A 225 12.76 -20.98 -31.00
C SER A 225 12.19 -21.54 -29.70
N ASP A 226 11.34 -20.79 -29.00
CA ASP A 226 10.61 -21.24 -27.81
C ASP A 226 9.21 -21.81 -28.12
N GLY A 227 8.88 -21.98 -29.41
CA GLY A 227 7.63 -22.55 -29.90
C GLY A 227 6.48 -21.55 -30.03
N TYR A 228 6.72 -20.26 -29.75
CA TYR A 228 5.72 -19.23 -29.96
C TYR A 228 5.47 -19.02 -31.45
N LYS A 229 4.21 -19.08 -31.90
CA LYS A 229 3.86 -19.09 -33.34
C LYS A 229 3.46 -17.73 -33.90
N ASN A 230 3.18 -16.74 -33.06
CA ASN A 230 2.78 -15.44 -33.54
C ASN A 230 4.04 -14.64 -33.95
N PRO A 231 4.12 -14.10 -35.19
CA PRO A 231 5.24 -13.28 -35.63
C PRO A 231 5.39 -12.01 -34.79
N THR A 232 4.30 -11.47 -34.23
CA THR A 232 4.33 -10.35 -33.28
C THR A 232 4.46 -10.86 -31.86
N ARG A 233 5.44 -10.34 -31.13
CA ARG A 233 5.82 -10.83 -29.80
C ARG A 233 6.11 -9.70 -28.83
N THR A 234 5.64 -9.86 -27.59
CA THR A 234 5.99 -9.02 -26.43
C THR A 234 6.23 -9.94 -25.24
N ASP A 235 7.44 -9.97 -24.72
CA ASP A 235 7.76 -10.72 -23.50
C ASP A 235 7.39 -9.91 -22.26
N LYS A 236 6.54 -10.47 -21.39
CA LYS A 236 6.03 -9.81 -20.18
C LYS A 236 6.67 -10.38 -18.92
N GLU A 237 6.75 -9.56 -17.88
CA GLU A 237 7.25 -9.95 -16.56
C GLU A 237 8.58 -10.73 -16.62
N VAL A 238 9.58 -10.20 -17.32
CA VAL A 238 10.81 -10.95 -17.65
C VAL A 238 11.74 -11.00 -16.44
N MET A 239 12.04 -12.21 -15.98
CA MET A 239 12.78 -12.44 -14.74
C MET A 239 14.26 -12.79 -14.93
N GLU A 240 14.64 -13.23 -16.12
CA GLU A 240 15.98 -13.72 -16.48
C GLU A 240 16.27 -13.38 -17.94
N ASP A 241 17.56 -13.37 -18.30
CA ASP A 241 18.01 -13.12 -19.67
C ASP A 241 17.40 -14.14 -20.63
N LYS A 242 16.96 -13.66 -21.78
CA LYS A 242 16.24 -14.48 -22.76
C LYS A 242 16.79 -14.24 -24.16
N LEU A 243 17.16 -15.33 -24.82
CA LEU A 243 17.49 -15.36 -26.23
C LEU A 243 16.42 -16.16 -26.97
N VAL A 244 15.72 -15.52 -27.89
CA VAL A 244 14.74 -16.15 -28.77
C VAL A 244 15.09 -15.88 -30.22
N LYS A 245 14.96 -16.92 -31.06
CA LYS A 245 15.30 -16.83 -32.48
C LYS A 245 14.05 -16.99 -33.33
N ALA A 246 13.80 -16.07 -34.24
CA ALA A 246 12.79 -16.19 -35.28
C ALA A 246 13.27 -17.17 -36.34
N GLN A 247 12.45 -18.15 -36.67
CA GLN A 247 12.76 -19.18 -37.65
C GLN A 247 11.95 -18.93 -38.92
N PHE A 248 12.64 -19.01 -40.05
CA PHE A 248 12.07 -18.85 -41.38
C PHE A 248 12.42 -20.05 -42.24
N MET A 249 11.56 -20.36 -43.22
CA MET A 249 11.77 -21.45 -44.17
C MET A 249 11.56 -20.93 -45.59
N LEU A 250 12.38 -21.41 -46.53
CA LEU A 250 12.30 -21.02 -47.94
C LEU A 250 11.09 -21.69 -48.60
N MET A 251 10.39 -20.95 -49.46
CA MET A 251 9.23 -21.44 -50.21
C MET A 251 9.62 -22.45 -51.31
N GLU A 252 10.83 -22.36 -51.89
CA GLU A 252 11.34 -23.34 -52.89
C GLU A 252 11.65 -24.71 -52.27
N ASP A 253 11.91 -24.81 -50.97
CA ASP A 253 12.00 -26.12 -50.27
C ASP A 253 10.63 -26.83 -50.21
N MET A 254 9.56 -26.20 -50.71
CA MET A 254 8.25 -26.80 -50.97
C MET A 254 8.04 -27.26 -52.42
N GLU A 255 9.00 -27.07 -53.34
CA GLU A 255 8.81 -27.34 -54.79
C GLU A 255 9.37 -28.67 -55.30
N GLU A 256 10.07 -29.49 -54.51
CA GLU A 256 10.31 -30.90 -54.89
C GLU A 256 9.04 -31.76 -54.67
N GLY A 257 7.96 -31.40 -55.36
CA GLY A 257 6.67 -32.05 -55.19
C GLY A 257 5.50 -31.52 -56.00
N GLY A 258 5.69 -30.86 -57.14
CA GLY A 258 4.59 -30.65 -58.09
C GLY A 258 4.56 -29.26 -58.72
N GLU A 259 4.31 -29.24 -60.02
CA GLU A 259 4.27 -28.07 -60.88
C GLU A 259 3.46 -26.89 -60.29
N GLY A 260 4.09 -25.72 -60.31
CA GLY A 260 3.57 -24.39 -59.98
C GLY A 260 2.09 -24.30 -59.61
N MET A 261 1.82 -24.16 -58.31
CA MET A 261 0.51 -23.76 -57.83
C MET A 261 0.36 -22.24 -58.05
N GLY A 262 -0.02 -21.85 -59.27
CA GLY A 262 -0.73 -20.60 -59.44
C GLY A 262 -1.95 -20.66 -58.52
N PHE A 263 -2.01 -19.80 -57.50
CA PHE A 263 -3.25 -19.59 -56.76
C PHE A 263 -4.36 -19.39 -57.80
N PRO A 264 -5.45 -20.17 -57.77
CA PRO A 264 -6.56 -19.92 -58.66
C PRO A 264 -7.13 -18.55 -58.28
N VAL A 265 -6.81 -17.52 -59.07
CA VAL A 265 -7.38 -16.17 -58.95
C VAL A 265 -8.88 -16.17 -59.29
N ASP A 266 -9.41 -17.33 -59.67
CA ASP A 266 -10.81 -17.54 -60.03
C ASP A 266 -11.50 -18.32 -58.89
N MET A 267 -11.51 -17.77 -57.68
CA MET A 267 -12.39 -18.26 -56.62
C MET A 267 -13.81 -17.80 -56.98
N GLU A 268 -14.56 -18.62 -57.74
CA GLU A 268 -16.00 -18.39 -57.88
C GLU A 268 -16.62 -18.32 -56.47
N PRO A 269 -17.43 -17.28 -56.19
CA PRO A 269 -18.02 -17.10 -54.88
C PRO A 269 -18.83 -18.35 -54.50
N PRO A 270 -18.78 -18.78 -53.23
CA PRO A 270 -19.56 -19.92 -52.79
C PRO A 270 -21.05 -19.69 -53.14
N PRO A 271 -21.76 -20.71 -53.65
CA PRO A 271 -23.08 -20.55 -54.27
C PRO A 271 -24.19 -20.03 -53.33
N ASN A 272 -23.87 -19.82 -52.05
CA ASN A 272 -24.79 -19.34 -51.02
C ASN A 272 -24.37 -18.07 -50.29
N ALA A 273 -23.34 -17.34 -50.77
CA ALA A 273 -23.10 -15.96 -50.32
C ALA A 273 -24.21 -15.04 -50.86
N LYS A 274 -25.41 -15.13 -50.27
CA LYS A 274 -26.46 -14.15 -50.52
C LYS A 274 -26.02 -12.84 -49.87
N PRO A 275 -26.04 -11.71 -50.59
CA PRO A 275 -25.93 -10.43 -49.93
C PRO A 275 -27.12 -10.35 -48.97
N THR A 276 -26.84 -10.34 -47.66
CA THR A 276 -27.86 -9.88 -46.72
C THR A 276 -28.01 -8.39 -46.96
N ASP A 277 -29.05 -8.01 -47.71
CA ASP A 277 -29.64 -6.67 -47.66
C ASP A 277 -30.05 -6.43 -46.21
N LYS A 278 -29.11 -5.92 -45.41
CA LYS A 278 -29.45 -5.18 -44.22
C LYS A 278 -29.50 -3.73 -44.66
N ASP A 279 -30.73 -3.27 -44.86
CA ASP A 279 -31.07 -1.85 -44.91
C ASP A 279 -30.23 -1.11 -43.87
N ILE A 280 -29.45 -0.11 -44.31
CA ILE A 280 -28.70 0.77 -43.42
C ILE A 280 -29.73 1.53 -42.56
N PRO A 281 -29.85 1.26 -41.24
CA PRO A 281 -30.72 2.04 -40.40
C PRO A 281 -29.92 3.26 -39.98
N ASN A 282 -30.24 4.38 -40.63
CA ASN A 282 -29.92 5.68 -40.08
C ASN A 282 -30.85 5.91 -38.88
N ASP A 283 -30.44 5.51 -37.67
CA ASP A 283 -30.86 6.25 -36.48
C ASP A 283 -30.03 5.96 -35.22
N LYS A 284 -29.98 7.01 -34.41
CA LYS A 284 -29.29 7.15 -33.12
C LYS A 284 -29.98 6.29 -32.05
N ASP A 285 -29.15 5.58 -31.27
CA ASP A 285 -29.25 5.31 -29.82
C ASP A 285 -28.89 3.84 -29.46
N SER A 286 -27.75 3.70 -28.75
CA SER A 286 -27.40 2.76 -27.65
C SER A 286 -28.05 1.36 -27.63
N ASP A 287 -27.36 0.21 -27.50
CA ASP A 287 -26.16 -0.12 -26.71
C ASP A 287 -25.68 -1.56 -26.99
N GLN A 288 -24.39 -1.81 -26.71
CA GLN A 288 -23.73 -3.10 -26.40
C GLN A 288 -23.49 -4.11 -27.52
N HIS A 289 -22.35 -3.97 -28.21
CA HIS A 289 -21.30 -5.00 -28.23
C HIS A 289 -19.91 -4.34 -28.30
N HIS A 290 -18.94 -4.94 -27.62
CA HIS A 290 -17.67 -4.34 -27.21
C HIS A 290 -16.78 -3.84 -28.36
N ALA A 291 -16.29 -2.62 -28.19
CA ALA A 291 -15.26 -2.00 -29.03
C ALA A 291 -13.85 -2.48 -28.65
N MET A 292 -12.97 -2.57 -29.64
CA MET A 292 -11.54 -2.26 -29.51
C MET A 292 -11.23 -1.18 -30.54
N ALA A 293 -10.71 -0.05 -30.07
CA ALA A 293 -10.48 1.15 -30.85
C ALA A 293 -9.13 1.08 -31.58
N GLY A 294 -9.15 1.38 -32.89
CA GLY A 294 -7.96 1.56 -33.72
C GLY A 294 -8.36 2.01 -35.13
N ASP A 295 -8.21 3.30 -35.38
CA ASP A 295 -8.10 3.99 -36.67
C ASP A 295 -9.23 3.97 -37.72
N LYS A 296 -9.45 5.19 -38.23
CA LYS A 296 -10.14 5.61 -39.47
C LYS A 296 -10.55 4.50 -40.44
N TRP A 297 -11.85 4.51 -40.78
CA TRP A 297 -12.45 3.81 -41.90
C TRP A 297 -11.75 4.15 -43.22
N GLU A 298 -10.93 3.22 -43.74
CA GLU A 298 -10.50 3.23 -45.14
C GLU A 298 -11.42 2.29 -45.94
N GLU A 299 -11.78 2.72 -47.16
CA GLU A 299 -12.68 2.03 -48.11
C GLU A 299 -12.13 0.68 -48.64
N THR A 300 -11.08 0.14 -48.01
CA THR A 300 -10.32 -1.06 -48.42
C THR A 300 -10.85 -2.37 -47.82
N ASN A 301 -11.81 -2.31 -46.88
CA ASN A 301 -12.34 -3.49 -46.19
C ASN A 301 -13.60 -4.09 -46.83
N PHE A 302 -13.88 -3.77 -48.10
CA PHE A 302 -14.96 -4.37 -48.86
C PHE A 302 -14.37 -5.32 -49.91
N ILE A 303 -15.03 -6.46 -50.15
CA ILE A 303 -14.68 -7.28 -51.32
C ILE A 303 -14.98 -6.49 -52.61
N ILE A 304 -14.53 -6.99 -53.76
CA ILE A 304 -14.51 -6.27 -55.05
C ILE A 304 -15.89 -5.68 -55.46
N ASP A 305 -16.99 -6.15 -54.87
CA ASP A 305 -18.34 -5.62 -55.08
C ASP A 305 -18.60 -4.23 -54.45
N GLY A 306 -17.69 -3.75 -53.59
CA GLY A 306 -17.76 -2.45 -52.91
C GLY A 306 -18.91 -2.32 -51.91
N LYS A 307 -19.57 -3.42 -51.54
CA LYS A 307 -20.77 -3.45 -50.70
C LYS A 307 -20.69 -4.44 -49.54
N THR A 308 -19.98 -5.55 -49.74
CA THR A 308 -19.89 -6.63 -48.75
C THR A 308 -18.59 -6.47 -47.97
N PHE A 309 -18.73 -6.33 -46.65
CA PHE A 309 -17.59 -6.16 -45.75
C PHE A 309 -16.80 -7.47 -45.66
N TYR A 310 -15.48 -7.38 -45.81
CA TYR A 310 -14.58 -8.53 -45.90
C TYR A 310 -14.74 -9.50 -44.71
N LEU A 311 -14.88 -8.99 -43.49
CA LEU A 311 -15.04 -9.80 -42.28
C LEU A 311 -16.38 -10.57 -42.21
N ASP A 312 -17.43 -10.10 -42.90
CA ASP A 312 -18.74 -10.78 -42.87
C ASP A 312 -18.75 -12.07 -43.69
N VAL A 313 -17.86 -12.15 -44.69
CA VAL A 313 -17.72 -13.32 -45.58
C VAL A 313 -16.44 -14.12 -45.33
N TYR A 314 -15.49 -13.56 -44.58
CA TYR A 314 -14.18 -14.15 -44.31
C TYR A 314 -14.29 -15.60 -43.83
N ASP A 315 -15.19 -15.87 -42.89
CA ASP A 315 -15.35 -17.19 -42.28
C ASP A 315 -15.82 -18.28 -43.28
N GLU A 316 -16.62 -17.88 -44.28
CA GLU A 316 -17.08 -18.76 -45.37
C GLU A 316 -15.94 -19.06 -46.36
N TYR A 317 -15.17 -18.02 -46.73
CA TYR A 317 -14.01 -18.17 -47.61
C TYR A 317 -12.87 -18.94 -46.94
N TYR A 318 -12.64 -18.72 -45.64
CA TYR A 318 -11.68 -19.47 -44.82
C TYR A 318 -12.05 -20.96 -44.82
N LYS A 319 -13.31 -21.31 -44.52
CA LYS A 319 -13.78 -22.71 -44.56
C LYS A 319 -13.61 -23.34 -45.93
N ALA A 320 -13.96 -22.62 -47.00
CA ALA A 320 -13.81 -23.12 -48.37
C ALA A 320 -12.33 -23.30 -48.77
N ALA A 321 -11.44 -22.41 -48.32
CA ALA A 321 -10.01 -22.53 -48.54
C ALA A 321 -9.43 -23.74 -47.79
N MET A 322 -9.83 -23.93 -46.52
CA MET A 322 -9.42 -25.07 -45.69
C MET A 322 -9.94 -26.40 -46.23
N GLU A 323 -11.17 -26.44 -46.74
CA GLU A 323 -11.73 -27.63 -47.40
C GLU A 323 -10.96 -27.98 -48.67
N LYS A 324 -10.59 -26.99 -49.49
CA LYS A 324 -9.74 -27.19 -50.68
C LYS A 324 -8.33 -27.65 -50.31
N LEU A 325 -7.74 -27.12 -49.24
CA LEU A 325 -6.43 -27.55 -48.71
C LEU A 325 -6.47 -28.98 -48.17
N ALA A 326 -7.55 -29.37 -47.50
CA ALA A 326 -7.76 -30.72 -46.98
C ALA A 326 -8.04 -31.74 -48.10
N ALA A 327 -8.72 -31.32 -49.16
CA ALA A 327 -9.06 -32.15 -50.32
C ALA A 327 -7.90 -32.33 -51.31
N ASN A 328 -6.84 -31.53 -51.23
CA ASN A 328 -5.68 -31.63 -52.12
C ASN A 328 -4.66 -32.66 -51.58
N PRO A 329 -4.47 -33.81 -52.27
CA PRO A 329 -3.51 -34.84 -51.85
C PRO A 329 -2.05 -34.48 -52.11
N ASP A 330 -1.79 -33.45 -52.92
CA ASP A 330 -0.44 -33.05 -53.35
C ASP A 330 0.26 -32.10 -52.35
N ILE A 331 -0.43 -31.73 -51.26
CA ILE A 331 0.10 -30.87 -50.20
C ILE A 331 0.62 -31.74 -49.06
N SER A 332 1.91 -31.58 -48.72
CA SER A 332 2.53 -32.25 -47.57
C SER A 332 1.76 -31.96 -46.26
N PRO A 333 1.60 -32.93 -45.34
CA PRO A 333 0.97 -32.72 -44.05
C PRO A 333 1.60 -31.57 -43.24
N GLU A 334 2.90 -31.35 -43.41
CA GLU A 334 3.63 -30.26 -42.74
C GLU A 334 3.26 -28.89 -43.32
N LEU A 335 3.18 -28.79 -44.64
CA LEU A 335 2.75 -27.58 -45.33
C LEU A 335 1.29 -27.24 -45.02
N ARG A 336 0.43 -28.26 -44.97
CA ARG A 336 -0.95 -28.09 -44.52
C ARG A 336 -0.98 -27.48 -43.12
N ALA A 337 -0.29 -28.08 -42.15
CA ALA A 337 -0.27 -27.58 -40.78
C ALA A 337 0.27 -26.14 -40.67
N VAL A 338 1.23 -25.74 -41.50
CA VAL A 338 1.74 -24.36 -41.58
C VAL A 338 0.66 -23.41 -42.09
N ILE A 339 0.02 -23.73 -43.22
CA ILE A 339 -1.03 -22.88 -43.82
C ILE A 339 -2.22 -22.74 -42.86
N GLU A 340 -2.66 -23.84 -42.25
CA GLU A 340 -3.74 -23.83 -41.25
C GLU A 340 -3.38 -22.92 -40.07
N SER A 341 -2.15 -23.05 -39.54
CA SER A 341 -1.70 -22.22 -38.42
C SER A 341 -1.57 -20.74 -38.76
N TYR A 342 -1.18 -20.41 -40.00
CA TYR A 342 -1.09 -19.02 -40.46
C TYR A 342 -2.47 -18.39 -40.60
N MET A 343 -3.43 -19.11 -41.20
CA MET A 343 -4.78 -18.61 -41.37
C MET A 343 -5.53 -18.46 -40.03
N ASP A 344 -5.21 -19.30 -39.04
CA ASP A 344 -5.73 -19.14 -37.67
C ASP A 344 -5.20 -17.89 -36.96
N ILE A 345 -3.95 -17.49 -37.21
CA ILE A 345 -3.38 -16.25 -36.63
C ILE A 345 -4.10 -15.01 -37.16
N LEU A 346 -4.59 -15.03 -38.40
CA LEU A 346 -5.37 -13.92 -38.97
C LEU A 346 -6.77 -13.78 -38.34
N LEU A 347 -7.25 -14.81 -37.65
CA LEU A 347 -8.57 -14.86 -37.00
C LEU A 347 -8.54 -14.48 -35.51
N SER A 348 -7.36 -14.47 -34.87
CA SER A 348 -7.17 -14.17 -33.44
C SER A 348 -6.84 -12.71 -33.20
#